data_AF-A0A0B9G6M2-F1
#
_entry.id   AF-A0A0B9G6M2-F1
#
_cell.length_a   1.000
_cell.length_b   1.000
_cell.length_c   1.000
_cell.angle_alpha   90.00
_cell.angle_beta   90.00
_cell.angle_gamma   90.00
#
_symmetry.space_group_name_H-M   'P 1'
#
loop_
_entity.id
_entity.type
_entity.pdbx_description
1 polymer ?
#
loop_
_entity_poly.entity_id
_entity_poly.type
_entity_poly.pdbx_seq_one_letter_code
_entity_poly.pdbx_strand_id
1 'polypeptide(L)' 'MKLSSIDMPAVHELQALGYTKSECITIIEREIYRLSSTDRSYIDAMCDSQQLRKDEALDKVRSMKRTRFFQYIQCFVFL' A
#
# COMPACT_ATOMS: atom_id res chain seq x y z
N MET A 1 -11.22 5.69 -6.87
CA MET A 1 -10.96 4.33 -6.35
C MET A 1 -11.79 4.08 -5.09
N LYS A 2 -12.31 2.85 -4.85
CA LYS A 2 -12.87 2.49 -3.53
C LYS A 2 -11.76 1.86 -2.70
N LEU A 3 -11.45 2.44 -1.54
CA LEU A 3 -10.48 1.87 -0.60
C LEU A 3 -11.04 0.59 0.02
N SER A 4 -10.15 -0.36 0.32
CA SER A 4 -10.52 -1.55 1.06
C SER A 4 -10.68 -1.20 2.54
N SER A 5 -11.48 -1.97 3.29
CA SER A 5 -11.65 -1.77 4.74
C SER A 5 -10.32 -1.86 5.49
N ILE A 6 -9.36 -2.63 4.98
CA ILE A 6 -8.00 -2.75 5.52
C ILE A 6 -7.21 -1.44 5.46
N ASP A 7 -7.59 -0.50 4.59
CA ASP A 7 -6.88 0.78 4.43
C ASP A 7 -7.40 1.87 5.37
N MET A 8 -8.54 1.64 6.05
CA MET A 8 -9.17 2.62 6.94
C MET A 8 -8.29 3.08 8.11
N PRO A 9 -7.47 2.22 8.76
CA PRO A 9 -6.55 2.67 9.80
C PRO A 9 -5.61 3.77 9.30
N ALA A 10 -5.02 3.60 8.11
CA ALA A 10 -4.16 4.63 7.53
C ALA A 10 -4.93 5.90 7.15
N VAL A 11 -6.19 5.79 6.73
CA VAL A 11 -7.03 6.98 6.50
C VAL A 11 -7.19 7.77 7.80
N HIS A 12 -7.50 7.10 8.90
CA HIS A 12 -7.66 7.75 10.20
C HIS A 12 -6.37 8.39 10.70
N GLU A 13 -5.25 7.69 10.59
CA GLU A 13 -3.93 8.21 10.98
C GLU A 13 -3.52 9.43 10.14
N LEU A 14 -3.72 9.40 8.81
CA LEU A 14 -3.48 10.57 7.95
C LEU A 14 -4.42 11.74 8.28
N GLN A 15 -5.69 11.47 8.59
CA GLN A 15 -6.60 12.53 9.03
C GLN A 15 -6.18 13.15 10.35
N ALA A 16 -5.62 12.38 11.29
CA ALA A 16 -5.05 12.89 12.54
C ALA A 16 -3.83 13.80 12.30
N LEU A 17 -3.08 13.55 11.22
CA LEU A 17 -1.99 14.40 10.75
C LEU A 17 -2.48 15.65 9.97
N GLY A 18 -3.80 15.83 9.80
CA GLY A 18 -4.40 17.01 9.19
C GLY A 18 -4.73 16.90 7.70
N TYR A 19 -4.54 15.73 7.07
CA TYR A 19 -4.88 15.54 5.67
C TYR A 19 -6.39 15.44 5.45
N THR A 20 -6.88 16.02 4.35
CA THR A 20 -8.27 15.85 3.91
C THR A 20 -8.51 14.42 3.43
N LYS A 21 -9.78 14.00 3.43
CA LYS A 21 -10.16 12.66 2.94
C LYS A 21 -9.68 12.38 1.52
N SER A 22 -9.73 13.37 0.63
CA SER A 22 -9.23 13.27 -0.75
C SER A 22 -7.73 13.06 -0.81
N GLU A 23 -6.97 13.76 0.04
CA GLU A 23 -5.52 13.60 0.13
C GLU A 23 -5.16 12.23 0.70
N CYS A 24 -5.86 11.74 1.73
CA CYS A 24 -5.64 10.40 2.28
C CYS A 24 -5.81 9.32 1.20
N ILE A 25 -6.87 9.39 0.39
CA ILE A 25 -7.11 8.44 -0.71
C ILE A 25 -5.97 8.52 -1.73
N THR A 26 -5.55 9.73 -2.09
CA THR A 26 -4.47 9.95 -3.08
C THR A 26 -3.14 9.39 -2.59
N ILE A 27 -2.81 9.61 -1.32
CA ILE A 27 -1.59 9.08 -0.69
C ILE A 27 -1.64 7.55 -0.68
N ILE A 28 -2.74 6.94 -0.22
CA ILE A 28 -2.88 5.49 -0.15
C ILE A 28 -2.81 4.85 -1.54
N GLU A 29 -3.46 5.45 -2.55
CA GLU A 29 -3.38 4.99 -3.92
C GLU A 29 -1.93 5.00 -4.43
N ARG A 30 -1.19 6.08 -4.17
CA ARG A 30 0.21 6.23 -4.57
C ARG A 30 1.12 5.22 -3.87
N GLU A 31 0.97 5.05 -2.57
CA GLU A 31 1.91 4.28 -1.75
C GLU A 31 1.63 2.77 -1.78
N ILE A 32 0.37 2.34 -1.96
CA ILE A 32 0.02 0.90 -1.92
C ILE A 32 -0.32 0.36 -3.31
N TYR A 33 -1.11 1.09 -4.09
CA TYR A 33 -1.77 0.55 -5.28
C TYR A 33 -1.03 0.84 -6.58
N ARG A 34 -0.32 1.97 -6.64
CA ARG A 34 0.53 2.30 -7.79
C ARG A 34 1.77 1.41 -7.79
N LEU A 35 1.95 0.67 -8.88
CA LEU A 35 3.12 -0.20 -9.08
C LEU A 35 4.22 0.54 -9.83
N SER A 36 5.40 0.59 -9.22
CA SER A 36 6.63 1.02 -9.88
C SER A 36 7.15 -0.03 -10.87
N SER A 37 8.15 0.30 -11.68
CA SER A 37 8.86 -0.67 -12.52
C SER A 37 9.50 -1.79 -11.69
N THR A 38 10.05 -1.45 -10.52
CA THR A 38 10.62 -2.41 -9.57
C THR A 38 9.55 -3.35 -9.03
N ASP A 39 8.38 -2.83 -8.65
CA ASP A 39 7.27 -3.66 -8.16
C ASP A 39 6.82 -4.67 -9.22
N ARG A 40 6.73 -4.24 -10.49
CA ARG A 40 6.36 -5.12 -11.61
C ARG A 40 7.40 -6.20 -11.85
N SER A 41 8.68 -5.83 -11.86
CA SER A 41 9.78 -6.79 -12.03
C SER A 41 9.81 -7.82 -10.89
N TYR A 42 9.48 -7.39 -9.66
CA TYR A 42 9.39 -8.29 -8.52
C TYR A 42 8.17 -9.22 -8.58
N ILE A 43 7.03 -8.73 -9.10
CA ILE A 43 5.85 -9.57 -9.39
C ILE A 43 6.22 -10.65 -10.41
N ASP A 44 6.86 -10.26 -11.52
CA ASP A 44 7.25 -11.19 -12.58
C ASP A 44 8.22 -12.25 -12.04
N ALA A 45 9.24 -11.83 -11.27
CA ALA A 45 10.16 -12.75 -10.61
C ALA A 45 9.46 -13.72 -9.63
N MET A 46 8.42 -13.28 -8.91
CA MET A 46 7.63 -14.15 -8.04
C MET A 46 6.75 -15.12 -8.82
N CYS A 47 6.21 -14.70 -9.97
CA CYS A 47 5.47 -15.59 -10.86
C CYS A 47 6.39 -16.69 -11.39
N ASP A 48 7.62 -16.35 -11.80
CA ASP A 48 8.57 -17.29 -12.38
C ASP A 48 9.19 -18.23 -11.32
N SER A 49 9.62 -17.69 -10.18
CA SER A 49 10.36 -18.45 -9.17
C SER A 49 9.49 -19.19 -8.16
N GLN A 50 8.35 -18.62 -7.77
CA GLN A 50 7.44 -19.19 -6.77
C GLN A 50 6.20 -19.82 -7.42
N GLN A 51 6.12 -19.83 -8.76
CA GLN A 51 4.95 -20.29 -9.52
C GLN A 51 3.64 -19.65 -9.07
N LEU A 52 3.70 -18.44 -8.51
CA LEU A 52 2.53 -17.71 -8.06
C LEU A 52 1.71 -17.23 -9.24
N ARG A 53 0.39 -17.21 -9.09
CA ARG A 53 -0.47 -16.51 -10.04
C ARG A 53 -0.18 -15.01 -9.96
N LYS A 54 -0.30 -14.31 -11.08
CA LYS A 54 -0.06 -12.85 -11.15
C LYS A 54 -0.86 -12.06 -10.11
N ASP A 55 -2.10 -12.47 -9.84
CA ASP A 55 -2.96 -11.83 -8.84
C ASP A 55 -2.46 -12.05 -7.41
N GLU A 56 -1.97 -13.27 -7.10
CA GLU A 56 -1.38 -13.59 -5.79
C GLU A 56 -0.07 -12.84 -5.56
N ALA A 57 0.78 -12.75 -6.59
CA ALA A 57 2.01 -11.98 -6.56
C ALA A 57 1.73 -10.48 -6.37
N LEU A 58 0.71 -9.95 -7.07
CA LEU A 58 0.25 -8.57 -6.93
C LEU A 58 -0.25 -8.28 -5.51
N ASP A 59 -1.07 -9.16 -4.94
CA ASP A 59 -1.59 -8.99 -3.59
C ASP A 59 -0.49 -9.09 -2.54
N LYS A 60 0.51 -9.95 -2.76
CA LYS A 60 1.70 -10.05 -1.90
C LYS A 60 2.52 -8.75 -1.93
N VAL A 61 2.75 -8.16 -3.10
CA VAL A 61 3.42 -6.83 -3.21
C VAL A 61 2.60 -5.76 -2.51
N ARG A 62 1.29 -5.68 -2.76
CA ARG A 62 0.41 -4.69 -2.10
C ARG A 62 0.39 -4.85 -0.59
N SER A 63 0.38 -6.09 -0.10
CA SER A 63 0.47 -6.40 1.33
C SER A 63 1.79 -5.88 1.92
N MET A 64 2.92 -6.14 1.27
CA MET A 64 4.23 -5.61 1.70
C MET A 64 4.28 -4.09 1.71
N LYS A 65 3.78 -3.43 0.65
CA LYS A 65 3.72 -1.97 0.56
C LYS A 65 2.83 -1.39 1.65
N ARG A 66 1.67 -1.99 1.91
CA ARG A 66 0.76 -1.61 3.00
C ARG A 66 1.45 -1.67 4.36
N THR A 67 2.10 -2.79 4.68
CA THR A 67 2.81 -2.96 5.95
C THR A 67 3.87 -1.87 6.15
N ARG A 68 4.70 -1.61 5.13
CA ARG A 68 5.72 -0.56 5.20
C ARG A 68 5.10 0.83 5.37
N PHE A 69 4.04 1.11 4.62
CA PHE A 69 3.36 2.39 4.69
C PHE A 69 2.76 2.62 6.08
N PHE A 70 2.07 1.62 6.64
CA PHE A 70 1.44 1.70 7.96
C PHE A 70 2.48 1.90 9.06
N GLN A 71 3.58 1.16 9.02
CA GLN A 71 4.69 1.36 9.95
C GLN A 71 5.25 2.78 9.87
N TYR A 72 5.41 3.32 8.65
CA TYR A 72 5.92 4.67 8.45
C TYR A 72 5.00 5.71 9.07
N ILE A 73 3.69 5.70 8.75
CA ILE A 73 2.76 6.71 9.27
C ILE A 73 2.59 6.64 10.79
N GLN A 74 2.63 5.44 11.37
CA GLN A 74 2.58 5.27 12.83
C GLN A 74 3.75 5.96 13.52
N CYS A 75 4.95 5.94 12.93
CA CYS A 75 6.09 6.68 13.48
C CYS A 75 5.88 8.20 13.55
N PHE A 76 5.00 8.79 12.73
CA PHE A 76 4.74 10.23 12.74
C PHE A 76 3.57 10.64 13.63
N VAL A 77 2.63 9.72 13.94
CA VAL A 77 1.48 10.01 14.81
C VAL A 77 1.87 9.99 16.29
N PHE A 78 2.92 9.23 16.66
CA PHE A 78 3.38 9.08 18.05
C PHE A 78 4.60 9.96 18.42
N LEU A 79 4.91 10.98 17.60
CA LEU A 79 5.91 12.02 17.90
C LEU A 79 5.21 13.33 18.29
#